data_AF-A0A9P5YB43-F1
#
_entry.id   AF-A0A9P5YB43-F1
#
_cell.length_a   1.000
_cell.length_b   1.000
_cell.length_c   1.000
_cell.angle_alpha   90.00
_cell.angle_beta   90.00
_cell.angle_gamma   90.00
#
_symmetry.space_group_name_H-M   'P 1'
#
loop_
_entity.id
_entity.type
_entity.pdbx_description
1 polymer ?
#
loop_
_entity_poly.entity_id
_entity_poly.type
_entity_poly.pdbx_seq_one_letter_code
_entity_poly.pdbx_strand_id
1 'polypeptide(L)'
;KSSTLAWKRAYAISKVSTHLPDCPDDLTELQFAHLAFEPVCHFCWRRKCHTIMWAAHTRCCSKCGNENFTNHPTKFGMPYEGVPFDRVGISTNGEFFYQNLFSLRALEDYNREYFSVPAHEKGAWLAKKKEYRHSRVEFAQVCRAWSRRRDAAQDVMLRKARRKLRSESNSSNLLPILAHTE
;
A
#
# COMPACT_ATOMS: atom_id res chain seq x y z
N LYS A 1 -21.34 -8.82 15.85
CA LYS A 1 -19.96 -9.33 15.63
C LYS A 1 -19.03 -8.11 15.63
N SER A 2 -18.14 -7.97 16.62
CA SER A 2 -17.30 -6.77 16.77
C SER A 2 -16.25 -6.68 15.66
N SER A 3 -16.11 -5.49 15.05
CA SER A 3 -15.10 -5.18 14.03
C SER A 3 -13.67 -5.48 14.51
N THR A 4 -13.42 -5.37 15.83
CA THR A 4 -12.14 -5.68 16.45
C THR A 4 -11.70 -7.13 16.29
N LEU A 5 -12.63 -8.08 16.39
CA LEU A 5 -12.34 -9.50 16.23
C LEU A 5 -12.08 -9.86 14.76
N ALA A 6 -12.69 -9.14 13.82
CA ALA A 6 -12.55 -9.40 12.40
C ALA A 6 -11.14 -9.05 11.88
N TRP A 7 -10.63 -7.84 12.20
CA TRP A 7 -9.31 -7.44 11.73
C TRP A 7 -8.19 -8.22 12.40
N LYS A 8 -8.29 -8.54 13.70
CA LYS A 8 -7.29 -9.38 14.38
C LYS A 8 -7.18 -10.77 13.77
N ARG A 9 -8.31 -11.38 13.41
CA ARG A 9 -8.32 -12.67 12.70
C ARG A 9 -7.70 -12.55 11.32
N ALA A 10 -8.07 -11.54 10.55
CA ALA A 10 -7.48 -11.29 9.23
C ALA A 10 -5.96 -11.07 9.32
N TYR A 11 -5.51 -10.34 10.33
CA TYR A 11 -4.10 -10.11 10.63
C TYR A 11 -3.35 -11.42 10.92
N ALA A 12 -3.85 -12.22 11.86
CA ALA A 12 -3.25 -13.51 12.22
C ALA A 12 -3.23 -14.51 11.05
N ILE A 13 -4.30 -14.59 10.26
CA ILE A 13 -4.33 -15.41 9.04
C ILE A 13 -3.29 -14.92 8.03
N SER A 14 -3.17 -13.61 7.82
CA SER A 14 -2.22 -13.04 6.86
C SER A 14 -0.77 -13.29 7.26
N LYS A 15 -0.48 -13.25 8.57
CA LYS A 15 0.83 -13.61 9.14
C LYS A 15 1.26 -15.01 8.72
N VAL A 16 0.37 -15.99 8.88
CA VAL A 16 0.68 -17.39 8.59
C VAL A 16 0.63 -17.70 7.08
N SER A 17 -0.41 -17.24 6.38
CA SER A 17 -0.70 -17.68 5.00
C SER A 17 0.00 -16.89 3.90
N THR A 18 0.36 -15.63 4.15
CA THR A 18 0.92 -14.73 3.12
C THR A 18 2.24 -14.08 3.54
N HIS A 19 2.72 -14.38 4.75
CA HIS A 19 3.88 -13.77 5.39
C HIS A 19 3.75 -12.24 5.48
N LEU A 20 2.69 -11.79 6.17
CA LEU A 20 2.52 -10.38 6.51
C LEU A 20 3.72 -9.89 7.35
N PRO A 21 4.38 -8.78 6.98
CA PRO A 21 5.50 -8.23 7.75
C PRO A 21 5.10 -7.82 9.16
N ASP A 22 6.06 -7.79 10.09
CA ASP A 22 5.83 -7.28 11.45
C ASP A 22 5.42 -5.81 11.42
N CYS A 23 4.66 -5.41 12.44
CA CYS A 23 4.28 -4.02 12.61
C CYS A 23 5.55 -3.21 12.83
N PRO A 24 5.81 -2.14 12.06
CA PRO A 24 6.99 -1.32 12.27
C PRO A 24 6.83 -0.53 13.58
N ASP A 25 7.95 -0.20 14.22
CA ASP A 25 7.95 0.42 15.56
C ASP A 25 7.23 1.78 15.64
N ASP A 26 7.13 2.50 14.51
CA ASP A 26 6.45 3.79 14.44
C ASP A 26 4.93 3.68 14.21
N LEU A 27 4.38 2.46 14.12
CA LEU A 27 2.94 2.20 14.02
C LEU A 27 2.45 1.30 15.15
N THR A 28 1.24 1.55 15.61
CA THR A 28 0.47 0.55 16.35
C THR A 28 -0.03 -0.55 15.40
N GLU A 29 -0.26 -1.76 15.94
CA GLU A 29 -0.85 -2.86 15.15
C GLU A 29 -2.16 -2.45 14.47
N LEU A 30 -2.97 -1.62 15.14
CA LEU A 30 -4.23 -1.14 14.59
C LEU A 30 -4.02 -0.21 13.38
N GLN A 31 -3.08 0.74 13.48
CA GLN A 31 -2.74 1.63 12.36
C GLN A 31 -2.17 0.83 11.18
N PHE A 32 -1.32 -0.15 11.46
CA PHE A 32 -0.76 -1.01 10.43
C PHE A 32 -1.82 -1.91 9.79
N ALA A 33 -2.73 -2.50 10.57
CA ALA A 33 -3.85 -3.26 10.06
C ALA A 33 -4.79 -2.40 9.20
N HIS A 34 -5.11 -1.18 9.64
CA HIS A 34 -5.90 -0.23 8.86
C HIS A 34 -5.23 0.07 7.52
N LEU A 35 -3.93 0.41 7.53
CA LEU A 35 -3.15 0.64 6.32
C LEU A 35 -3.17 -0.57 5.36
N ALA A 36 -2.94 -1.77 5.91
CA ALA A 36 -2.79 -2.99 5.13
C ALA A 36 -4.10 -3.49 4.52
N PHE A 37 -5.22 -3.40 5.25
CA PHE A 37 -6.47 -4.08 4.90
C PHE A 37 -7.60 -3.15 4.48
N GLU A 38 -7.68 -1.93 5.02
CA GLU A 38 -8.81 -1.04 4.74
C GLU A 38 -8.60 -0.25 3.44
N PRO A 39 -9.45 -0.42 2.41
CA PRO A 39 -9.25 0.20 1.11
C PRO A 39 -9.80 1.63 1.06
N VAL A 40 -9.42 2.47 2.03
CA VAL A 40 -9.88 3.86 2.18
C VAL A 40 -8.76 4.87 1.98
N CYS A 41 -9.04 5.98 1.29
CA CYS A 41 -8.08 7.07 1.19
C CYS A 41 -7.90 7.73 2.56
N HIS A 42 -6.68 7.87 3.04
CA HIS A 42 -6.40 8.55 4.31
C HIS A 42 -6.59 10.07 4.25
N PHE A 43 -6.70 10.66 3.06
CA PHE A 43 -6.89 12.09 2.86
C PHE A 43 -8.36 12.47 2.70
N CYS A 44 -9.12 11.71 1.91
CA CYS A 44 -10.50 12.05 1.55
C CYS A 44 -11.53 10.95 1.88
N TRP A 45 -11.12 9.88 2.56
CA TRP A 45 -11.97 8.77 3.03
C TRP A 45 -12.75 8.01 1.96
N ARG A 46 -12.50 8.27 0.67
CA ARG A 46 -13.10 7.51 -0.43
C ARG A 46 -12.66 6.04 -0.35
N ARG A 47 -13.63 5.14 -0.53
CA ARG A 47 -13.39 3.69 -0.59
C ARG A 47 -12.79 3.27 -1.94
N LYS A 48 -12.41 2.00 -2.04
CA LYS A 48 -11.80 1.36 -3.23
C LYS A 48 -10.44 1.96 -3.60
N CYS A 49 -9.69 2.43 -2.61
CA CYS A 49 -8.32 2.88 -2.79
C CYS A 49 -7.37 1.69 -2.64
N HIS A 50 -6.69 1.29 -3.71
CA HIS A 50 -5.80 0.12 -3.70
C HIS A 50 -4.32 0.50 -3.58
N THR A 51 -3.95 1.73 -3.93
CA THR A 51 -2.57 2.20 -3.86
C THR A 51 -2.17 2.54 -2.44
N ILE A 52 -1.14 1.83 -1.95
CA ILE A 52 -0.52 2.06 -0.65
C ILE A 52 0.89 2.60 -0.88
N MET A 53 1.15 3.80 -0.35
CA MET A 53 2.46 4.41 -0.23
C MET A 53 3.08 3.92 1.08
N TRP A 54 3.71 2.75 1.02
CA TRP A 54 4.21 2.03 2.19
C TRP A 54 5.31 2.79 2.91
N ALA A 55 6.23 3.46 2.21
CA ALA A 55 7.28 4.25 2.87
C ALA A 55 6.70 5.50 3.55
N ALA A 56 5.56 6.00 3.08
CA ALA A 56 4.82 7.10 3.70
C ALA A 56 3.72 6.65 4.69
N HIS A 57 3.56 5.34 4.94
CA HIS A 57 2.48 4.78 5.77
C HIS A 57 1.08 5.32 5.43
N THR A 58 0.79 5.51 4.14
CA THR A 58 -0.50 6.05 3.75
C THR A 58 -1.12 5.34 2.55
N ARG A 59 -2.44 5.35 2.49
CA ARG A 59 -3.22 4.89 1.35
C ARG A 59 -3.92 6.08 0.73
N CYS A 60 -3.85 6.20 -0.59
CA CYS A 60 -4.46 7.32 -1.29
C CYS A 60 -5.15 6.89 -2.58
N CYS A 61 -6.20 7.62 -2.95
CA CYS A 61 -6.72 7.57 -4.32
C CYS A 61 -5.73 8.27 -5.27
N SER A 62 -5.91 8.08 -6.58
CA SER A 62 -5.07 8.72 -7.61
C SER A 62 -5.04 10.25 -7.47
N LYS A 63 -6.19 10.87 -7.24
CA LYS A 63 -6.31 12.33 -7.03
C LYS A 63 -5.45 12.80 -5.86
N CYS A 64 -5.66 12.25 -4.67
CA CYS A 64 -4.90 12.65 -3.49
C CYS A 64 -3.42 12.25 -3.60
N GLY A 65 -3.09 11.18 -4.32
CA GLY A 65 -1.71 10.84 -4.66
C GLY A 65 -1.01 11.97 -5.41
N ASN A 66 -1.65 12.51 -6.46
CA ASN A 66 -1.10 13.63 -7.23
C ASN A 66 -1.00 14.93 -6.42
N GLU A 67 -1.92 15.15 -5.47
CA GLU A 67 -1.97 16.36 -4.66
C GLU A 67 -0.99 16.33 -3.47
N ASN A 68 -0.68 15.14 -2.93
CA ASN A 68 0.08 15.01 -1.68
C ASN A 68 1.46 14.37 -1.86
N PHE A 69 1.83 14.03 -3.09
CA PHE A 69 3.12 13.43 -3.42
C PHE A 69 3.78 14.12 -4.61
N THR A 70 5.11 14.10 -4.63
CA THR A 70 5.91 14.64 -5.72
C THR A 70 7.05 13.71 -6.09
N ASN A 71 7.44 13.71 -7.36
CA ASN A 71 8.66 13.10 -7.88
C ASN A 71 9.82 14.12 -8.01
N HIS A 72 9.60 15.38 -7.63
CA HIS A 72 10.57 16.47 -7.75
C HIS A 72 10.89 17.12 -6.40
N PRO A 73 11.58 16.41 -5.48
CA PRO A 73 11.92 16.93 -4.16
C PRO A 73 12.95 18.07 -4.19
N THR A 74 13.66 18.27 -5.30
CA THR A 74 14.62 19.36 -5.47
C THR A 74 13.98 20.75 -5.47
N LYS A 75 12.67 20.84 -5.74
CA LYS A 75 11.91 22.12 -5.69
C LYS A 75 11.95 22.80 -4.32
N PHE A 76 12.37 22.08 -3.28
CA PHE A 76 12.46 22.58 -1.91
C PHE A 76 13.84 23.18 -1.57
N GLY A 77 14.81 23.16 -2.49
CA GLY A 77 16.09 23.88 -2.34
C GLY A 77 17.05 23.30 -1.29
N MET A 78 16.87 22.05 -0.87
CA MET A 78 17.66 21.44 0.20
C MET A 78 17.90 19.94 0.01
N PRO A 79 18.88 19.34 0.72
CA PRO A 79 19.20 17.92 0.60
C PRO A 79 17.97 17.07 0.96
N TYR A 80 17.60 16.08 0.16
CA TYR A 80 16.43 15.21 0.38
C TYR A 80 16.81 13.73 0.53
N GLU A 81 18.09 13.44 0.68
CA GLU A 81 18.64 12.09 0.76
C GLU A 81 18.23 11.36 2.04
N GLY A 82 17.73 12.08 3.04
CA GLY A 82 17.16 11.51 4.27
C GLY A 82 15.63 11.37 4.25
N VAL A 83 14.95 11.71 3.14
CA VAL A 83 13.49 11.65 3.04
C VAL A 83 13.04 10.29 2.47
N PRO A 84 12.16 9.54 3.17
CA PRO A 84 11.55 8.33 2.64
C PRO A 84 10.77 8.58 1.35
N PHE A 85 10.79 7.59 0.45
CA PHE A 85 10.06 7.64 -0.80
C PHE A 85 9.45 6.29 -1.14
N ASP A 86 8.35 6.33 -1.87
CA ASP A 86 7.72 5.15 -2.44
C ASP A 86 8.09 4.99 -3.91
N ARG A 87 8.56 3.80 -4.29
CA ARG A 87 8.82 3.47 -5.69
C ARG A 87 7.53 2.97 -6.33
N VAL A 88 6.99 3.75 -7.26
CA VAL A 88 5.73 3.48 -7.95
C VAL A 88 6.00 3.26 -9.44
N GLY A 89 5.40 2.20 -10.00
CA GLY A 89 5.44 1.94 -11.44
C GLY A 89 4.37 2.76 -12.14
N ILE A 90 4.76 3.47 -13.19
CA ILE A 90 3.89 4.32 -13.99
C ILE A 90 4.00 3.86 -15.45
N SER A 91 2.86 3.78 -16.12
CA SER A 91 2.78 3.51 -17.55
C SER A 91 2.40 4.82 -18.25
N THR A 92 3.21 5.25 -19.21
CA THR A 92 2.92 6.44 -20.04
C THR A 92 3.31 6.13 -21.47
N ASN A 93 2.38 6.36 -22.41
CA ASN A 93 2.61 6.12 -23.85
C ASN A 93 3.09 4.69 -24.18
N GLY A 94 2.68 3.69 -23.41
CA GLY A 94 3.11 2.30 -23.59
C GLY A 94 4.47 1.95 -22.96
N GLU A 95 5.20 2.94 -22.44
CA GLU A 95 6.43 2.73 -21.69
C GLU A 95 6.15 2.58 -20.19
N PHE A 96 6.86 1.66 -19.54
CA PHE A 96 6.77 1.43 -18.11
C PHE A 96 8.06 1.86 -17.42
N PHE A 97 7.95 2.76 -16.46
CA PHE A 97 9.08 3.25 -15.68
C PHE A 97 8.72 3.40 -14.21
N TYR A 98 9.75 3.42 -13.37
CA TYR A 98 9.59 3.64 -11.93
C TYR A 98 9.88 5.08 -11.58
N GLN A 99 9.01 5.67 -10.77
CA GLN A 99 9.24 6.97 -10.14
C GLN A 99 9.32 6.81 -8.63
N ASN A 100 10.15 7.65 -8.02
CA ASN A 100 10.20 7.81 -6.58
C ASN A 100 9.25 8.94 -6.19
N LEU A 101 8.24 8.63 -5.38
CA LEU A 101 7.29 9.60 -4.87
C LEU A 101 7.59 9.91 -3.41
N PHE A 102 7.72 11.19 -3.11
CA PHE A 102 7.96 11.74 -1.79
C PHE A 102 6.67 12.36 -1.28
N SER A 103 6.31 12.07 -0.03
CA SER A 103 5.19 12.75 0.61
C SER A 103 5.54 14.23 0.81
N LEU A 104 4.65 15.14 0.39
CA LEU A 104 4.83 16.57 0.59
C LEU A 104 4.95 16.90 2.08
N ARG A 105 4.12 16.29 2.92
CA ARG A 105 4.21 16.43 4.38
C ARG A 105 5.57 15.99 4.92
N ALA A 106 6.09 14.85 4.46
CA ALA A 106 7.40 14.37 4.92
C ALA A 106 8.55 15.31 4.49
N LEU A 107 8.43 15.91 3.31
CA LEU A 107 9.37 16.94 2.84
C LEU A 107 9.27 18.20 3.71
N GLU A 108 8.06 18.71 3.98
CA GLU A 108 7.85 19.87 4.84
C GLU A 108 8.40 19.66 6.26
N ASP A 109 8.14 18.49 6.85
CA ASP A 109 8.64 18.12 8.17
C ASP A 109 10.17 18.04 8.19
N TYR A 110 10.76 17.38 7.19
CA TYR A 110 12.20 17.29 7.03
C TYR A 110 12.85 18.67 6.83
N ASN A 111 12.21 19.55 6.05
CA ASN A 111 12.67 20.91 5.79
C ASN A 111 12.70 21.74 7.07
N ARG A 112 11.59 21.71 7.81
CA ARG A 112 11.48 22.40 9.10
C ARG A 112 12.55 21.94 10.08
N GLU A 113 12.78 20.63 10.17
CA GLU A 113 13.85 20.09 11.00
C GLU A 113 15.23 20.56 10.55
N TYR A 114 15.56 20.45 9.25
CA TYR A 114 16.88 20.82 8.72
C TYR A 114 17.27 22.28 9.02
N PHE A 115 16.31 23.20 8.98
CA PHE A 115 16.55 24.61 9.30
C PHE A 115 16.63 24.88 10.81
N SER A 116 16.08 24.00 11.64
CA SER A 116 16.23 24.08 13.10
C SER A 116 17.55 23.50 13.63
N VAL A 117 18.23 22.65 12.85
CA VAL A 117 19.47 21.98 13.25
C VAL A 117 20.67 22.92 13.11
N PRO A 118 21.47 23.13 14.15
CA PRO A 118 22.71 23.91 14.08
C PRO A 118 23.67 23.40 13.00
N ALA A 119 24.38 24.30 12.33
CA ALA A 119 25.23 23.94 11.18
C ALA A 119 26.24 22.82 11.48
N HIS A 120 26.84 22.82 12.67
CA HIS A 120 27.84 21.83 13.09
C HIS A 120 27.23 20.44 13.38
N GLU A 121 25.92 20.36 13.65
CA GLU A 121 25.21 19.10 13.90
C GLU A 121 24.57 18.50 12.64
N LYS A 122 24.49 19.27 11.54
CA LYS A 122 23.82 18.84 10.30
C LYS A 122 24.36 17.54 9.73
N GLY A 123 25.66 17.29 9.85
CA GLY A 123 26.28 16.04 9.39
C GLY A 123 25.73 14.81 10.11
N ALA A 124 25.70 14.85 11.44
CA ALA A 124 25.18 13.77 12.27
C ALA A 124 23.66 13.59 12.08
N TRP A 125 22.92 14.70 11.99
CA TRP A 125 21.49 14.67 11.71
C TRP A 125 21.17 14.04 10.34
N LEU A 126 21.92 14.41 9.28
CA LEU A 126 21.76 13.83 7.95
C LEU A 126 22.04 12.33 7.93
N ALA A 127 23.06 11.86 8.66
CA ALA A 127 23.36 10.44 8.78
C ALA A 127 22.18 9.68 9.39
N LYS A 128 21.63 10.17 10.51
CA LYS A 128 20.44 9.59 11.15
C LYS A 128 19.21 9.58 10.23
N LYS A 129 18.98 10.65 9.47
CA LYS A 129 17.87 10.71 8.50
C LYS A 129 18.04 9.74 7.35
N LYS A 130 19.27 9.50 6.87
CA LYS A 130 19.55 8.48 5.84
C LYS A 130 19.28 7.07 6.36
N GLU A 131 19.65 6.76 7.60
CA GLU A 131 19.34 5.48 8.23
C GLU A 131 17.84 5.27 8.39
N TYR A 132 17.13 6.30 8.88
CA TYR A 132 15.66 6.29 8.93
C TYR A 132 15.04 6.07 7.54
N ARG A 133 15.51 6.78 6.50
CA ARG A 133 15.05 6.54 5.13
C ARG A 133 15.27 5.10 4.68
N HIS A 134 16.44 4.53 5.00
CA HIS A 134 16.78 3.18 4.61
C HIS A 134 15.80 2.17 5.19
N SER A 135 15.58 2.20 6.51
CA SER A 135 14.65 1.29 7.18
C SER A 135 13.22 1.41 6.64
N ARG A 136 12.76 2.64 6.37
CA ARG A 136 11.45 2.91 5.74
C ARG A 136 11.31 2.31 4.36
N VAL A 137 12.32 2.46 3.52
CA VAL A 137 12.30 1.97 2.14
C VAL A 137 12.38 0.44 2.11
N GLU A 138 13.22 -0.17 2.94
CA GLU A 138 13.31 -1.64 3.08
C GLU A 138 11.98 -2.22 3.55
N PHE A 139 11.43 -1.70 4.64
CA PHE A 139 10.11 -2.12 5.14
C PHE A 139 9.03 -2.02 4.04
N ALA A 140 9.03 -0.91 3.31
CA ALA A 140 8.10 -0.70 2.21
C ALA A 140 8.27 -1.71 1.07
N GLN A 141 9.49 -2.18 0.78
CA GLN A 141 9.73 -3.23 -0.21
C GLN A 141 9.14 -4.56 0.22
N VAL A 142 9.33 -4.94 1.50
CA VAL A 142 8.75 -6.17 2.05
C VAL A 142 7.22 -6.11 2.01
N CYS A 143 6.61 -4.99 2.42
CA CYS A 143 5.16 -4.80 2.38
C CYS A 143 4.59 -4.80 0.95
N ARG A 144 5.30 -4.22 -0.03
CA ARG A 144 4.93 -4.32 -1.45
C ARG A 144 4.95 -5.75 -1.95
N ALA A 145 5.98 -6.52 -1.61
CA ALA A 145 6.06 -7.93 -1.97
C ALA A 145 4.91 -8.74 -1.37
N TRP A 146 4.61 -8.51 -0.09
CA TRP A 146 3.45 -9.08 0.57
C TRP A 146 2.13 -8.74 -0.12
N SER A 147 1.90 -7.46 -0.42
CA SER A 147 0.67 -6.99 -1.11
C SER A 147 0.47 -7.71 -2.44
N ARG A 148 1.54 -7.83 -3.24
CA ARG A 148 1.50 -8.56 -4.52
C ARG A 148 1.12 -10.03 -4.33
N ARG A 149 1.71 -10.71 -3.35
CA ARG A 149 1.38 -12.12 -3.03
C ARG A 149 -0.09 -12.27 -2.63
N ARG A 150 -0.57 -11.40 -1.74
CA ARG A 150 -1.96 -11.40 -1.28
C ARG A 150 -2.92 -11.17 -2.44
N ASP A 151 -2.66 -10.16 -3.27
CA ASP A 151 -3.53 -9.80 -4.39
C ASP A 151 -3.55 -10.92 -5.45
N ALA A 152 -2.41 -11.56 -5.73
CA ALA A 152 -2.34 -12.72 -6.61
C ALA A 152 -3.12 -13.93 -6.05
N ALA A 153 -2.99 -14.23 -4.76
CA ALA A 153 -3.74 -15.30 -4.12
C ALA A 153 -5.25 -15.03 -4.18
N GLN A 154 -5.66 -13.78 -3.96
CA GLN A 154 -7.07 -13.38 -4.05
C GLN A 154 -7.61 -13.52 -5.48
N ASP A 155 -6.84 -13.13 -6.49
CA ASP A 155 -7.23 -13.30 -7.90
C ASP A 155 -7.41 -14.79 -8.28
N VAL A 156 -6.50 -15.66 -7.85
CA VAL A 156 -6.65 -17.12 -8.05
C VAL A 156 -7.95 -17.63 -7.41
N MET A 157 -8.24 -17.21 -6.19
CA MET A 157 -9.47 -17.61 -5.49
C MET A 157 -10.73 -17.09 -6.20
N LEU A 158 -10.73 -15.84 -6.65
CA LEU A 158 -11.82 -15.26 -7.41
C LEU A 158 -12.05 -15.97 -8.75
N ARG A 159 -10.98 -16.33 -9.48
CA ARG A 159 -11.06 -17.12 -10.72
C ARG A 159 -11.65 -18.50 -10.48
N LYS A 160 -11.21 -19.20 -9.43
CA LYS A 160 -11.76 -20.51 -9.04
C LYS A 160 -13.25 -20.42 -8.70
N ALA A 161 -13.65 -19.43 -7.91
CA ALA A 161 -15.06 -19.21 -7.57
C ALA A 161 -15.92 -18.94 -8.81
N ARG A 162 -15.45 -18.08 -9.73
CA ARG A 162 -16.14 -17.80 -11.00
C ARG A 162 -16.29 -19.04 -11.88
N ARG A 163 -15.25 -19.90 -11.96
CA ARG A 163 -15.32 -21.16 -12.71
C ARG A 163 -16.36 -22.11 -12.14
N LYS A 164 -16.40 -22.26 -10.81
CA LYS A 164 -17.38 -23.11 -10.11
C LYS A 164 -18.81 -22.66 -10.36
N LEU A 165 -19.08 -21.36 -10.22
CA LEU A 165 -20.40 -20.79 -10.51
C LEU A 165 -20.81 -21.04 -11.98
N ARG A 166 -19.88 -20.89 -12.93
CA ARG A 166 -20.17 -21.18 -14.35
C ARG A 166 -20.50 -22.66 -14.59
N SER A 167 -19.78 -23.59 -13.98
CA SER A 167 -20.10 -25.02 -14.11
C SER A 167 -21.45 -25.36 -13.49
N GLU A 168 -21.78 -24.79 -12.33
CA GLU A 168 -23.07 -25.00 -11.66
C GLU A 168 -24.24 -24.42 -12.48
N SER A 169 -24.08 -23.22 -13.05
CA SER A 169 -25.08 -22.66 -13.97
C SER A 169 -25.24 -23.48 -15.26
N ASN A 170 -24.16 -24.00 -15.83
CA ASN A 170 -24.24 -24.85 -17.01
C ASN A 170 -24.87 -26.22 -16.71
N SER A 171 -24.63 -26.78 -15.52
CA SER A 171 -25.30 -28.01 -15.07
C SER A 171 -26.78 -27.80 -14.74
N SER A 172 -27.16 -26.63 -14.22
CA SER A 172 -28.57 -26.27 -13.95
C SER A 172 -29.38 -26.06 -15.23
N ASN A 173 -28.74 -25.68 -16.35
CA ASN A 173 -29.39 -25.51 -17.65
C ASN A 173 -29.53 -26.83 -18.44
N LEU A 174 -29.10 -27.97 -17.89
CA LEU A 174 -29.17 -29.30 -18.51
C LEU A 174 -30.22 -30.22 -17.88
N LEU A 175 -31.16 -29.69 -17.08
CA LEU A 175 -32.34 -30.47 -16.71
C LEU A 175 -33.21 -30.71 -17.96
N PRO A 176 -33.49 -31.96 -18.36
CA PRO A 176 -34.25 -32.24 -19.58
C PRO A 176 -35.69 -31.77 -19.41
N ILE A 177 -36.18 -31.02 -20.39
CA ILE A 177 -37.61 -30.88 -20.66
C ILE A 177 -38.09 -32.29 -21.08
N LEU A 178 -38.53 -33.07 -20.10
CA LEU A 178 -39.34 -34.27 -20.33
C LEU A 178 -40.65 -34.07 -19.59
N ALA A 179 -41.61 -33.45 -20.25
CA ALA A 179 -43.03 -33.69 -20.01
C ALA A 179 -43.85 -33.10 -21.17
N HIS A 180 -44.84 -33.88 -21.60
CA HIS A 180 -45.95 -33.54 -22.50
C HIS A 180 -45.74 -33.79 -24.00
N THR A 181 -45.69 -35.08 -24.35
CA THR A 181 -46.47 -35.59 -25.48
C THR A 181 -47.68 -36.33 -24.93
N GLU A 182 -48.86 -35.71 -25.03
CA GLU A 182 -50.16 -36.36 -25.21
C GLU A 182 -50.97 -35.52 -26.20
#